data_AF-A0A2S9XBY7-F1
#
_entry.id   AF-A0A2S9XBY7-F1
#
_cell.length_a   1.000
_cell.length_b   1.000
_cell.length_c   1.000
_cell.angle_alpha   90.00
_cell.angle_beta   90.00
_cell.angle_gamma   90.00
#
_symmetry.space_group_name_H-M   'P 1'
#
loop_
_entity.id
_entity.type
_entity.pdbx_description
1 polymer ?
#
loop_
_entity_poly.entity_id
_entity_poly.type
_entity_poly.pdbx_seq_one_letter_code
_entity_poly.pdbx_strand_id
1 'polypeptide(L)'
;MSEGPRHAALTELDALLSLADAGPLDASSCQRVLELSPLVPGRIRRIVDVLGRQRDAAAVDALLGLPAGTRGVVEAVFTAIRHGVARRRPDRVVCPRMLALEFRSSSARRFPRLLERAVAAFGDDLERIRVEGRLRYRLALVERDPPDPQLCARAAALELDIESLHRDLARLRGVRLWLNGWRFDEASNLPPPSRAPLLQGWFESLHSP
;
A
#
# COMPACT_ATOMS: atom_id res chain seq x y z
N MET A 1 23.85 14.54 29.90
CA MET A 1 22.41 14.30 29.80
C MET A 1 22.16 13.04 28.98
N SER A 2 21.85 11.93 29.67
CA SER A 2 21.16 10.73 29.17
C SER A 2 21.57 10.13 27.79
N GLU A 3 22.81 9.66 27.64
CA GLU A 3 23.21 8.76 26.52
C GLU A 3 22.62 7.34 26.66
N GLY A 4 22.23 6.94 27.87
CA GLY A 4 21.75 5.59 28.20
C GLY A 4 20.54 5.09 27.39
N PRO A 5 19.43 5.85 27.27
CA PRO A 5 18.24 5.39 26.55
C PRO A 5 18.47 5.23 25.05
N ARG A 6 19.26 6.12 24.44
CA ARG A 6 19.59 6.05 23.01
C ARG A 6 20.54 4.88 22.73
N HIS A 7 21.50 4.65 23.61
CA HIS A 7 22.41 3.50 23.51
C HIS A 7 21.66 2.17 23.67
N ALA A 8 20.75 2.07 24.64
CA ALA A 8 19.90 0.89 24.81
C ALA A 8 19.02 0.62 23.57
N ALA A 9 18.37 1.66 23.03
CA ALA A 9 17.57 1.54 21.81
C ALA A 9 18.40 1.11 20.60
N LEU A 10 19.63 1.59 20.47
CA LEU A 10 20.56 1.16 19.41
C LEU A 10 20.92 -0.32 19.55
N THR A 11 21.29 -0.75 20.75
CA THR A 11 21.66 -2.15 21.02
C THR A 11 20.49 -3.10 20.74
N GLU A 12 19.29 -2.74 21.19
CA GLU A 12 18.08 -3.51 20.92
C GLU A 12 17.75 -3.57 19.43
N LEU A 13 17.84 -2.44 18.73
CA LEU A 13 17.60 -2.40 17.28
C LEU A 13 18.63 -3.24 16.52
N ASP A 14 19.92 -3.09 16.82
CA ASP A 14 20.96 -3.86 16.14
C ASP A 14 20.81 -5.37 16.39
N ALA A 15 20.31 -5.79 17.56
CA ALA A 15 19.95 -7.18 17.84
C ALA A 15 18.78 -7.68 16.97
N LEU A 16 17.69 -6.89 16.86
CA LEU A 16 16.54 -7.23 16.00
C LEU A 16 16.93 -7.28 14.52
N LEU A 17 17.74 -6.33 14.06
CA LEU A 17 18.23 -6.32 12.68
C LEU A 17 19.17 -7.49 12.38
N SER A 18 19.94 -7.94 13.37
CA SER A 18 20.80 -9.14 13.23
C SER A 18 19.97 -10.43 13.23
N LEU A 19 18.90 -10.49 14.03
CA LEU A 19 17.93 -11.61 13.98
C LEU A 19 17.30 -11.74 12.58
N ALA A 20 17.00 -10.60 11.96
CA ALA A 20 16.42 -10.55 10.62
C ALA A 20 17.36 -11.07 9.52
N ASP A 21 18.68 -11.09 9.75
CA ASP A 21 19.65 -11.68 8.84
C ASP A 21 19.67 -13.22 8.94
N ALA A 22 19.18 -13.79 10.06
CA ALA A 22 19.06 -15.24 10.26
C ALA A 22 17.69 -15.81 9.87
N GLY A 23 16.64 -14.99 9.80
CA GLY A 23 15.30 -15.44 9.46
C GLY A 23 14.25 -14.33 9.46
N PRO A 24 12.99 -14.65 9.14
CA PRO A 24 11.96 -13.63 9.07
C PRO A 24 11.58 -13.08 10.44
N LEU A 25 11.37 -11.76 10.51
CA LEU A 25 10.86 -11.13 11.73
C LEU A 25 9.36 -11.37 11.86
N ASP A 26 8.92 -11.71 13.07
CA ASP A 26 7.48 -11.75 13.37
C ASP A 26 6.88 -10.34 13.48
N ALA A 27 5.55 -10.27 13.58
CA ALA A 27 4.85 -8.99 13.63
C ALA A 27 5.23 -8.14 14.85
N SER A 28 5.52 -8.77 15.99
CA SER A 28 5.93 -8.06 17.20
C SER A 28 7.32 -7.43 17.05
N SER A 29 8.23 -8.14 16.40
CA SER A 29 9.59 -7.69 16.11
C SER A 29 9.59 -6.57 15.08
N CYS A 30 8.78 -6.67 14.02
CA CYS A 30 8.59 -5.60 13.04
C CYS A 30 8.04 -4.33 13.69
N GLN A 31 7.03 -4.47 14.55
CA GLN A 31 6.47 -3.34 15.31
C GLN A 31 7.53 -2.72 16.23
N ARG A 32 8.34 -3.56 16.90
CA ARG A 32 9.40 -3.05 17.77
C ARG A 32 10.49 -2.30 17.02
N VAL A 33 10.88 -2.77 15.83
CA VAL A 33 11.80 -2.05 14.93
C VAL A 33 11.25 -0.66 14.58
N LEU A 34 9.95 -0.57 14.28
CA LEU A 34 9.30 0.71 14.00
C LEU A 34 9.34 1.65 15.22
N GLU A 35 9.04 1.16 16.42
CA GLU A 35 9.07 1.97 17.65
C GLU A 35 10.47 2.52 17.97
N LEU A 36 11.52 1.75 17.69
CA LEU A 36 12.90 2.15 17.91
C LEU A 36 13.41 3.13 16.84
N SER A 37 12.82 3.14 15.64
CA SER A 37 13.33 3.91 14.51
C SER A 37 13.53 5.41 14.77
N PRO A 38 12.64 6.13 15.50
CA PRO A 38 12.84 7.56 15.80
C PRO A 38 13.99 7.81 16.77
N LEU A 39 14.36 6.84 17.61
CA LEU A 39 15.42 6.94 18.61
C LEU A 39 16.82 6.74 17.98
N VAL A 40 16.87 6.04 16.85
CA VAL A 40 18.11 5.66 16.15
C VAL A 40 18.04 6.02 14.65
N PRO A 41 17.94 7.31 14.30
CA PRO A 41 17.78 7.75 12.90
C PRO A 41 18.94 7.33 11.99
N GLY A 42 20.14 7.12 12.55
CA GLY A 42 21.32 6.63 11.81
C GLY A 42 21.20 5.20 11.27
N ARG A 43 20.12 4.47 11.62
CA ARG A 43 19.86 3.10 11.16
C ARG A 43 18.71 2.99 10.15
N ILE A 44 18.04 4.09 9.80
CA ILE A 44 16.84 4.09 8.95
C ILE A 44 17.06 3.35 7.62
N ARG A 45 18.20 3.57 6.96
CA ARG A 45 18.53 2.85 5.72
C ARG A 45 18.56 1.33 5.93
N ARG A 46 19.23 0.86 6.99
CA ARG A 46 19.31 -0.57 7.31
C ARG A 46 17.93 -1.14 7.69
N ILE A 47 17.11 -0.37 8.41
CA ILE A 47 15.73 -0.76 8.73
C ILE A 47 14.93 -1.01 7.45
N VAL A 48 14.96 -0.06 6.51
CA VAL A 48 14.25 -0.18 5.23
C VAL A 48 14.78 -1.38 4.43
N ASP A 49 16.09 -1.54 4.33
CA ASP A 49 16.72 -2.66 3.61
C ASP A 49 16.36 -4.02 4.23
N VAL A 50 16.31 -4.12 5.56
CA VAL A 50 15.91 -5.34 6.28
C VAL A 50 14.44 -5.63 6.07
N LEU A 51 13.54 -4.67 6.36
CA LEU A 51 12.09 -4.88 6.23
C LEU A 51 11.68 -5.14 4.78
N GLY A 52 12.32 -4.50 3.80
CA GLY A 52 12.05 -4.72 2.38
C GLY A 52 12.39 -6.14 1.90
N ARG A 53 13.40 -6.79 2.51
CA ARG A 53 13.76 -8.18 2.20
C ARG A 53 12.75 -9.21 2.74
N GLN A 54 12.02 -8.87 3.80
CA GLN A 54 11.10 -9.78 4.49
C GLN A 54 9.93 -10.21 3.61
N ARG A 55 9.42 -9.32 2.74
CA ARG A 55 8.24 -9.56 1.90
C ARG A 55 7.06 -10.12 2.69
N ASP A 56 6.87 -9.62 3.91
CA ASP A 56 5.79 -10.02 4.82
C ASP A 56 4.84 -8.85 5.11
N ALA A 57 3.59 -9.16 5.44
CA ALA A 57 2.58 -8.16 5.74
C ALA A 57 2.96 -7.23 6.91
N ALA A 58 3.54 -7.78 7.98
CA ALA A 58 3.95 -6.99 9.13
C ALA A 58 5.16 -6.10 8.82
N ALA A 59 6.05 -6.55 7.93
CA ALA A 59 7.14 -5.73 7.45
C ALA A 59 6.63 -4.55 6.59
N VAL A 60 5.60 -4.77 5.77
CA VAL A 60 4.93 -3.68 5.03
C VAL A 60 4.24 -2.70 5.97
N ASP A 61 3.52 -3.19 7.00
CA ASP A 61 2.91 -2.33 8.01
C ASP A 61 3.97 -1.46 8.73
N ALA A 62 5.11 -2.05 9.10
CA ALA A 62 6.23 -1.34 9.70
C ALA A 62 6.85 -0.30 8.74
N LEU A 63 7.09 -0.66 7.47
CA LEU A 63 7.59 0.26 6.44
C LEU A 63 6.65 1.46 6.24
N LEU A 64 5.33 1.24 6.21
CA LEU A 64 4.34 2.30 6.06
C LEU A 64 4.21 3.17 7.31
N GLY A 65 4.64 2.67 8.48
CA GLY A 65 4.71 3.42 9.74
C GLY A 65 5.92 4.36 9.85
N LEU A 66 6.96 4.17 9.03
CA LEU A 66 8.15 5.02 9.04
C LEU A 66 7.83 6.47 8.65
N PRO A 67 8.68 7.45 9.04
CA PRO A 67 8.46 8.85 8.69
C PRO A 67 8.26 9.06 7.19
N ALA A 68 7.34 9.95 6.83
CA ALA A 68 7.07 10.30 5.43
C ALA A 68 8.35 10.78 4.72
N GLY A 69 8.53 10.36 3.46
CA GLY A 69 9.73 10.69 2.68
C GLY A 69 10.96 9.84 3.01
N THR A 70 10.85 8.82 3.86
CA THR A 70 11.93 7.85 4.09
C THR A 70 12.31 7.15 2.78
N ARG A 71 13.56 7.34 2.36
CA ARG A 71 14.11 6.78 1.12
C ARG A 71 14.06 5.25 1.15
N GLY A 72 13.66 4.63 0.04
CA GLY A 72 13.61 3.17 -0.13
C GLY A 72 12.28 2.53 0.29
N VAL A 73 11.41 3.24 1.02
CA VAL A 73 10.12 2.68 1.46
C VAL A 73 9.22 2.36 0.27
N VAL A 74 9.14 3.24 -0.73
CA VAL A 74 8.29 3.03 -1.91
C VAL A 74 8.74 1.79 -2.68
N GLU A 75 10.05 1.63 -2.88
CA GLU A 75 10.65 0.51 -3.58
C GLU A 75 10.46 -0.82 -2.81
N ALA A 76 10.57 -0.79 -1.49
CA ALA A 76 10.32 -1.94 -0.62
C ALA A 76 8.84 -2.37 -0.66
N VAL A 77 7.91 -1.41 -0.54
CA VAL A 77 6.46 -1.69 -0.61
C VAL A 77 6.05 -2.13 -2.01
N PHE A 78 6.60 -1.51 -3.06
CA PHE A 78 6.43 -1.94 -4.45
C PHE A 78 6.82 -3.41 -4.61
N THR A 79 8.01 -3.77 -4.13
CA THR A 79 8.53 -5.14 -4.22
C THR A 79 7.60 -6.12 -3.51
N ALA A 80 7.12 -5.78 -2.31
CA ALA A 80 6.18 -6.62 -1.57
C ALA A 80 4.85 -6.79 -2.33
N ILE A 81 4.26 -5.71 -2.83
CA ILE A 81 3.00 -5.76 -3.60
C ILE A 81 3.18 -6.59 -4.87
N ARG A 82 4.30 -6.41 -5.59
CA ARG A 82 4.66 -7.19 -6.77
C ARG A 82 4.75 -8.68 -6.51
N HIS A 83 5.24 -9.06 -5.32
CA HIS A 83 5.27 -10.46 -4.88
C HIS A 83 3.93 -10.95 -4.29
N GLY A 84 2.84 -10.20 -4.47
CA GLY A 84 1.50 -10.60 -4.06
C GLY A 84 1.28 -10.56 -2.55
N VAL A 85 2.17 -9.91 -1.77
CA VAL A 85 2.00 -9.79 -0.33
C VAL A 85 0.68 -9.08 -0.05
N ALA A 86 -0.11 -9.65 0.85
CA ALA A 86 -1.40 -9.11 1.25
C ALA A 86 -1.49 -8.93 2.76
N ARG A 87 -2.18 -7.87 3.16
CA ARG A 87 -2.31 -7.49 4.56
C ARG A 87 -3.07 -8.58 5.32
N ARG A 88 -2.61 -8.89 6.53
CA ARG A 88 -3.38 -9.70 7.47
C ARG A 88 -4.33 -8.82 8.27
N ARG A 89 -5.59 -9.21 8.32
CA ARG A 89 -6.60 -8.58 9.17
C ARG A 89 -6.34 -8.90 10.66
N PRO A 90 -6.95 -8.16 11.60
CA PRO A 90 -6.82 -8.45 13.04
C PRO A 90 -7.25 -9.87 13.45
N ASP A 91 -8.19 -10.46 12.70
CA ASP A 91 -8.65 -11.85 12.85
C ASP A 91 -7.68 -12.88 12.20
N ARG A 92 -6.50 -12.45 11.76
CA ARG A 92 -5.45 -13.23 11.11
C ARG A 92 -5.81 -13.76 9.71
N VAL A 93 -6.95 -13.36 9.15
CA VAL A 93 -7.31 -13.69 7.77
C VAL A 93 -6.50 -12.81 6.83
N VAL A 94 -5.87 -13.44 5.83
CA VAL A 94 -5.17 -12.72 4.76
C VAL A 94 -6.21 -12.05 3.87
N CYS A 95 -6.06 -10.75 3.61
CA CYS A 95 -6.89 -10.07 2.63
C CYS A 95 -6.71 -10.71 1.25
N PRO A 96 -7.78 -10.86 0.44
CA PRO A 96 -7.60 -11.31 -0.94
C PRO A 96 -6.70 -10.34 -1.69
N ARG A 97 -6.05 -10.83 -2.76
CA ARG A 97 -5.40 -9.93 -3.70
C ARG A 97 -6.46 -9.00 -4.27
N MET A 98 -6.25 -7.71 -4.11
CA MET A 98 -7.28 -6.74 -4.49
C MET A 98 -6.72 -5.39 -4.87
N LEU A 99 -7.40 -4.74 -5.79
CA LEU A 99 -7.27 -3.33 -6.10
C LEU A 99 -8.64 -2.68 -5.93
N ALA A 100 -8.69 -1.53 -5.26
CA ALA A 100 -9.85 -0.66 -5.36
C ALA A 100 -9.45 0.81 -5.47
N LEU A 101 -10.07 1.52 -6.41
CA LEU A 101 -9.91 2.96 -6.57
C LEU A 101 -11.22 3.63 -6.18
N GLU A 102 -11.20 4.36 -5.06
CA GLU A 102 -12.36 5.09 -4.54
C GLU A 102 -12.15 6.59 -4.65
N PHE A 103 -13.18 7.32 -5.07
CA PHE A 103 -13.15 8.78 -5.09
C PHE A 103 -14.54 9.36 -4.84
N ARG A 104 -14.58 10.47 -4.09
CA ARG A 104 -15.83 11.20 -3.83
C ARG A 104 -16.16 12.17 -4.95
N SER A 105 -17.42 12.60 -5.00
CA SER A 105 -17.80 13.78 -5.79
C SER A 105 -16.93 14.99 -5.44
N SER A 106 -16.53 15.76 -6.45
CA SER A 106 -15.71 16.96 -6.30
C SER A 106 -16.30 18.13 -7.07
N SER A 107 -16.18 19.34 -6.51
CA SER A 107 -16.55 20.60 -7.18
C SER A 107 -15.48 21.09 -8.17
N ALA A 108 -14.34 20.41 -8.28
CA ALA A 108 -13.29 20.78 -9.21
C ALA A 108 -13.80 20.76 -10.66
N ARG A 109 -13.49 21.81 -11.45
CA ARG A 109 -13.95 21.96 -12.85
C ARG A 109 -13.69 20.74 -13.73
N ARG A 110 -12.60 20.00 -13.49
CA ARG A 110 -12.24 18.80 -14.25
C ARG A 110 -13.00 17.54 -13.84
N PHE A 111 -13.64 17.53 -12.66
CA PHE A 111 -14.25 16.33 -12.10
C PHE A 111 -15.34 15.71 -12.99
N PRO A 112 -16.29 16.47 -13.58
CA PRO A 112 -17.29 15.89 -14.47
C PRO A 112 -16.68 15.07 -15.61
N ARG A 113 -15.63 15.58 -16.26
CA ARG A 113 -14.90 14.87 -17.32
C ARG A 113 -14.19 13.60 -16.82
N LEU A 114 -13.66 13.63 -15.60
CA LEU A 114 -13.04 12.44 -15.00
C LEU A 114 -14.08 11.36 -14.66
N LEU A 115 -15.25 11.78 -14.20
CA LEU A 115 -16.36 10.86 -13.95
C LEU A 115 -16.91 10.28 -15.25
N GLU A 116 -17.10 11.08 -16.29
CA GLU A 116 -17.50 10.62 -17.62
C GLU A 116 -16.52 9.58 -18.18
N ARG A 117 -15.20 9.84 -18.06
CA ARG A 117 -14.15 8.87 -18.45
C ARG A 117 -14.24 7.58 -17.63
N ALA A 118 -14.45 7.68 -16.31
CA ALA A 118 -14.60 6.51 -15.46
C ALA A 118 -15.86 5.68 -15.85
N VAL A 119 -16.98 6.34 -16.11
CA VAL A 119 -18.21 5.67 -16.55
C VAL A 119 -18.01 5.00 -17.91
N ALA A 120 -17.33 5.67 -18.85
CA ALA A 120 -17.05 5.12 -20.17
C ALA A 120 -16.09 3.92 -20.13
N ALA A 121 -15.07 3.95 -19.27
CA ALA A 121 -14.07 2.89 -19.15
C ALA A 121 -14.59 1.67 -18.38
N PHE A 122 -15.34 1.90 -17.29
CA PHE A 122 -15.68 0.84 -16.34
C PHE A 122 -17.15 0.43 -16.39
N GLY A 123 -18.05 1.25 -16.97
CA GLY A 123 -19.47 0.91 -17.10
C GLY A 123 -20.10 0.43 -15.79
N ASP A 124 -20.62 -0.80 -15.83
CA ASP A 124 -21.28 -1.44 -14.69
C ASP A 124 -20.33 -1.85 -13.55
N ASP A 125 -19.03 -1.96 -13.82
CA ASP A 125 -18.01 -2.22 -12.77
C ASP A 125 -17.74 -0.96 -11.90
N LEU A 126 -18.22 0.22 -12.31
CA LEU A 126 -18.12 1.44 -11.51
C LEU A 126 -19.27 1.54 -10.51
N GLU A 127 -19.00 1.14 -9.28
CA GLU A 127 -19.98 1.20 -8.21
C GLU A 127 -20.24 2.63 -7.72
N ARG A 128 -21.49 2.89 -7.33
CA ARG A 128 -21.94 4.15 -6.71
C ARG A 128 -22.40 3.86 -5.29
N ILE A 129 -21.52 4.12 -4.32
CA ILE A 129 -21.74 3.78 -2.91
C ILE A 129 -21.91 5.03 -2.06
N ARG A 130 -22.77 4.95 -1.03
CA ARG A 130 -22.87 6.00 0.01
C ARG A 130 -22.08 5.56 1.23
N VAL A 131 -21.06 6.35 1.59
CA VAL A 131 -20.26 6.14 2.80
C VAL A 131 -20.37 7.40 3.65
N GLU A 132 -20.85 7.27 4.88
CA GLU A 132 -21.05 8.41 5.80
C GLU A 132 -21.92 9.51 5.17
N GLY A 133 -22.98 9.13 4.45
CA GLY A 133 -23.89 10.06 3.77
C GLY A 133 -23.32 10.70 2.50
N ARG A 134 -22.07 10.42 2.11
CA ARG A 134 -21.44 10.98 0.91
C ARG A 134 -21.37 9.97 -0.23
N LEU A 135 -21.72 10.43 -1.43
CA LEU A 135 -21.59 9.62 -2.65
C LEU A 135 -20.11 9.44 -3.01
N ARG A 136 -19.74 8.18 -3.24
CA ARG A 136 -18.44 7.77 -3.74
C ARG A 136 -18.62 6.87 -4.95
N TYR A 137 -17.62 6.93 -5.81
CA TYR A 137 -17.44 6.05 -6.94
C TYR A 137 -16.31 5.09 -6.61
N ARG A 138 -16.52 3.80 -6.87
CA ARG A 138 -15.54 2.75 -6.57
C ARG A 138 -15.43 1.81 -7.75
N LEU A 139 -14.20 1.60 -8.20
CA LEU A 139 -13.84 0.45 -9.02
C LEU A 139 -13.14 -0.56 -8.10
N ALA A 140 -13.54 -1.83 -8.15
CA ALA A 140 -12.94 -2.88 -7.34
C ALA A 140 -12.64 -4.13 -8.17
N LEU A 141 -11.39 -4.56 -8.16
CA LEU A 141 -10.91 -5.82 -8.71
C LEU A 141 -10.45 -6.67 -7.53
N VAL A 142 -11.18 -7.73 -7.21
CA VAL A 142 -10.95 -8.54 -6.01
C VAL A 142 -10.85 -10.00 -6.43
N GLU A 143 -9.78 -10.66 -6.01
CA GLU A 143 -9.63 -12.10 -6.15
C GLU A 143 -10.71 -12.82 -5.35
N ARG A 144 -11.37 -13.78 -6.00
CA ARG A 144 -12.41 -14.62 -5.40
C ARG A 144 -11.79 -15.87 -4.82
N ASP A 145 -12.53 -16.52 -3.92
CA ASP A 145 -12.20 -17.85 -3.41
C ASP A 145 -13.30 -18.83 -3.87
N PRO A 146 -12.98 -19.84 -4.70
CA PRO A 146 -11.65 -20.17 -5.24
C PRO A 146 -11.11 -19.14 -6.26
N PRO A 147 -9.78 -19.09 -6.50
CA PRO A 147 -9.16 -18.13 -7.41
C PRO A 147 -9.80 -18.14 -8.80
N ASP A 148 -10.18 -16.95 -9.27
CA ASP A 148 -10.84 -16.75 -10.56
C ASP A 148 -9.81 -16.34 -11.62
N PRO A 149 -9.54 -17.19 -12.65
CA PRO A 149 -8.64 -16.85 -13.74
C PRO A 149 -9.02 -15.56 -14.48
N GLN A 150 -10.29 -15.14 -14.39
CA GLN A 150 -10.78 -13.93 -15.04
C GLN A 150 -10.25 -12.64 -14.42
N LEU A 151 -9.72 -12.66 -13.18
CA LEU A 151 -9.18 -11.44 -12.57
C LEU A 151 -8.05 -10.84 -13.42
N CYS A 152 -7.12 -11.68 -13.88
CA CYS A 152 -6.01 -11.24 -14.72
C CYS A 152 -6.52 -10.64 -16.03
N ALA A 153 -7.46 -11.30 -16.70
CA ALA A 153 -8.04 -10.83 -17.95
C ALA A 153 -8.79 -9.49 -17.79
N ARG A 154 -9.59 -9.36 -16.72
CA ARG A 154 -10.31 -8.12 -16.39
C ARG A 154 -9.35 -6.98 -16.05
N ALA A 155 -8.32 -7.25 -15.28
CA ALA A 155 -7.32 -6.26 -14.91
C ALA A 155 -6.52 -5.77 -16.13
N ALA A 156 -6.06 -6.69 -16.98
CA ALA A 156 -5.30 -6.36 -18.19
C ALA A 156 -6.10 -5.47 -19.15
N ALA A 157 -7.41 -5.72 -19.30
CA ALA A 157 -8.28 -4.90 -20.14
C ALA A 157 -8.46 -3.46 -19.62
N LEU A 158 -8.25 -3.23 -18.31
CA LEU A 158 -8.52 -1.96 -17.64
C LEU A 158 -7.26 -1.23 -17.17
N GLU A 159 -6.07 -1.82 -17.35
CA GLU A 159 -4.81 -1.35 -16.77
C GLU A 159 -4.53 0.12 -17.09
N LEU A 160 -4.49 0.48 -18.38
CA LEU A 160 -4.21 1.84 -18.85
C LEU A 160 -5.26 2.86 -18.35
N ASP A 161 -6.54 2.45 -18.29
CA ASP A 161 -7.62 3.30 -17.82
C ASP A 161 -7.52 3.55 -16.31
N ILE A 162 -7.20 2.52 -15.53
CA ILE A 162 -6.97 2.63 -14.09
C ILE A 162 -5.77 3.53 -13.80
N GLU A 163 -4.65 3.32 -14.49
CA GLU A 163 -3.45 4.13 -14.32
C GLU A 163 -3.70 5.60 -14.66
N SER A 164 -4.33 5.87 -15.81
CA SER A 164 -4.64 7.24 -16.22
C SER A 164 -5.63 7.88 -15.26
N LEU A 165 -6.68 7.17 -14.86
CA LEU A 165 -7.67 7.72 -13.94
C LEU A 165 -7.06 7.99 -12.57
N HIS A 166 -6.28 7.06 -12.01
CA HIS A 166 -5.57 7.25 -10.75
C HIS A 166 -4.67 8.49 -10.80
N ARG A 167 -3.89 8.67 -11.87
CA ARG A 167 -3.00 9.84 -12.05
C ARG A 167 -3.78 11.16 -12.03
N ASP A 168 -4.93 11.21 -12.69
CA ASP A 168 -5.74 12.43 -12.76
C ASP A 168 -6.53 12.71 -11.47
N LEU A 169 -7.04 11.65 -10.85
CA LEU A 169 -7.74 11.70 -9.56
C LEU A 169 -6.80 12.02 -8.40
N ALA A 170 -5.54 11.56 -8.42
CA ALA A 170 -4.53 11.82 -7.40
C ALA A 170 -4.31 13.31 -7.09
N ARG A 171 -4.70 14.19 -8.01
CA ARG A 171 -4.66 15.65 -7.87
C ARG A 171 -5.91 16.23 -7.18
N LEU A 172 -6.90 15.41 -6.83
CA LEU A 172 -8.14 15.78 -6.15
C LEU A 172 -8.16 15.25 -4.72
N ARG A 173 -8.96 15.90 -3.87
CA ARG A 173 -9.16 15.46 -2.49
C ARG A 173 -10.18 14.34 -2.36
N GLY A 174 -9.93 13.42 -1.43
CA GLY A 174 -10.82 12.32 -1.06
C GLY A 174 -10.72 11.11 -1.99
N VAL A 175 -9.55 10.90 -2.59
CA VAL A 175 -9.21 9.71 -3.38
C VAL A 175 -8.49 8.70 -2.48
N ARG A 176 -8.88 7.42 -2.60
CA ARG A 176 -8.28 6.32 -1.87
C ARG A 176 -7.92 5.22 -2.87
N LEU A 177 -6.68 4.78 -2.81
CA LEU A 177 -6.23 3.56 -3.48
C LEU A 177 -6.14 2.47 -2.42
N TRP A 178 -6.73 1.32 -2.68
CA TRP A 178 -6.59 0.13 -1.86
C TRP A 178 -5.83 -0.92 -2.66
N LEU A 179 -4.76 -1.48 -2.07
CA LEU A 179 -4.02 -2.60 -2.65
C LEU A 179 -3.83 -3.66 -1.57
N ASN A 180 -4.30 -4.88 -1.83
CA ASN A 180 -4.15 -6.05 -0.97
C ASN A 180 -4.45 -5.81 0.52
N GLY A 181 -5.44 -4.95 0.82
CA GLY A 181 -5.85 -4.60 2.19
C GLY A 181 -5.18 -3.37 2.81
N TRP A 182 -4.17 -2.76 2.17
CA TRP A 182 -3.63 -1.45 2.57
C TRP A 182 -4.37 -0.31 1.90
N ARG A 183 -4.56 0.77 2.66
CA ARG A 183 -5.23 1.99 2.20
C ARG A 183 -4.23 3.13 2.02
N PHE A 184 -4.19 3.68 0.81
CA PHE A 184 -3.37 4.85 0.45
C PHE A 184 -4.29 6.03 0.13
N ASP A 185 -4.47 6.91 1.12
CA ASP A 185 -5.28 8.12 1.03
C ASP A 185 -4.48 9.37 1.47
N GLU A 186 -5.13 10.50 1.71
CA GLU A 186 -4.46 11.75 2.12
C GLU A 186 -3.67 11.64 3.44
N ALA A 187 -4.01 10.67 4.31
CA ALA A 187 -3.32 10.45 5.59
C ALA A 187 -2.17 9.43 5.48
N SER A 188 -1.99 8.81 4.32
CA SER A 188 -0.90 7.87 4.10
C SER A 188 0.45 8.57 4.03
N ASN A 189 1.49 7.95 4.63
CA ASN A 189 2.88 8.38 4.50
C ASN A 189 3.42 8.31 3.05
N LEU A 190 2.66 7.69 2.14
CA LEU A 190 2.97 7.65 0.71
C LEU A 190 2.13 8.68 -0.06
N PRO A 191 2.76 9.76 -0.56
CA PRO A 191 2.04 10.79 -1.31
C PRO A 191 1.56 10.24 -2.65
N PRO A 192 0.60 10.90 -3.32
CA PRO A 192 0.00 10.39 -4.55
C PRO A 192 0.98 9.98 -5.67
N PRO A 193 2.08 10.72 -5.94
CA PRO A 193 3.06 10.29 -6.95
C PRO A 193 3.71 8.94 -6.65
N SER A 194 3.92 8.62 -5.37
CA SER A 194 4.51 7.35 -4.91
C SER A 194 3.57 6.16 -5.02
N ARG A 195 2.28 6.38 -5.32
CA ARG A 195 1.28 5.31 -5.42
C ARG A 195 1.21 4.68 -6.81
N ALA A 196 1.62 5.42 -7.85
CA ALA A 196 1.63 4.90 -9.22
C ALA A 196 2.56 3.68 -9.38
N PRO A 197 3.79 3.66 -8.82
CA PRO A 197 4.60 2.44 -8.81
C PRO A 197 3.90 1.28 -8.10
N LEU A 198 3.24 1.53 -6.96
CA LEU A 198 2.54 0.47 -6.21
C LEU A 198 1.40 -0.16 -7.02
N LEU A 199 0.66 0.67 -7.75
CA LEU A 199 -0.36 0.23 -8.69
C LEU A 199 0.25 -0.68 -9.77
N GLN A 200 1.37 -0.26 -10.36
CA GLN A 200 2.10 -1.08 -11.33
C GLN A 200 2.56 -2.42 -10.74
N GLY A 201 3.09 -2.39 -9.51
CA GLY A 201 3.49 -3.61 -8.80
C GLY A 201 2.32 -4.57 -8.61
N TRP A 202 1.11 -4.04 -8.39
CA TRP A 202 -0.08 -4.89 -8.28
C TRP A 202 -0.43 -5.57 -9.60
N PHE A 203 -0.39 -4.86 -10.73
CA PHE A 203 -0.59 -5.48 -12.06
C PHE A 203 0.46 -6.55 -12.37
N GLU A 204 1.74 -6.28 -12.05
CA GLU A 204 2.82 -7.27 -12.20
C GLU A 204 2.61 -8.52 -11.33
N SER A 205 1.99 -8.37 -10.15
CA SER A 205 1.70 -9.50 -9.27
C SER A 205 0.71 -10.50 -9.88
N LEU A 206 -0.18 -10.06 -10.78
CA LEU A 206 -1.17 -10.92 -11.45
C LEU A 206 -0.52 -11.93 -12.41
N HIS A 207 0.68 -11.62 -12.88
CA HIS A 207 1.43 -12.44 -13.82
C HIS A 207 2.50 -13.31 -13.13
N SER A 208 2.72 -13.08 -11.83
CA SER A 208 3.67 -13.85 -11.04
C SER A 208 2.98 -15.11 -10.50
N PRO A 209 3.56 -16.32 -10.71
CA PRO A 209 2.99 -17.58 -10.24
C PRO A 209 2.97 -17.69 -8.71
#